data_AF-A0A2R7Z2B6-F1
#
_entry.id   AF-A0A2R7Z2B6-F1
#
_cell.length_a   1.000
_cell.length_b   1.000
_cell.length_c   1.000
_cell.angle_alpha   90.00
_cell.angle_beta   90.00
_cell.angle_gamma   90.00
#
_symmetry.space_group_name_H-M   'P 1'
#
loop_
_entity.id
_entity.type
_entity.pdbx_description
1 polymer ?
#
loop_
_entity_poly.entity_id
_entity_poly.type
_entity_poly.pdbx_seq_one_letter_code
_entity_poly.pdbx_strand_id
1 'polypeptide(L)'
;MTVARPRTLPLLLAVLAAAWVLALAAPASAHATLISTDPAQGAVLESAPERLLFTFDEGVRGVPDGVQVFDSQGGPVDVAASVSGAELRVELDEPLGEGTTVVVWRVVSEDGHPISGSLTFSVGAPTTDFTPPPAEETDTPDVPWSLTLARWVGYVGLLLAGGLVAFLMLFLPAGRDADVRRRPLRVVRVAAVAAAVAWLVALPLSAMYLLDAGAGSLARGSTWGSLPTSEYAVPVAVVAGLTLALTLLGRGETVGGRRSVALLAAAVAVAAPALTGHTRAASPELLVVATDVLHLVAGAVWLGGLVGLALVLPGLSSMGGRGASAAEVLARFSTAAAGVLAALVAAGSVLAWRILGSWSGLVDTTYGRLLLVKIGIVLVAVAIAAWNRWSLLPRLQRAGGRDEAAAVTRPVARATAVEAVVLVAVLAVTGVLVDRSPEGEPKPASAAATADSDPGTRSTTLGEIEVEASLTPLTRGPTTLTLRLRDAAGAPTEGVAPPVVRLASDRVVLGNVPLQPVSAGLYTAEVVLPSAGTWRMQVSLRVSEFANPVGELEFDVS
;
A
#
# COMPACT_ATOMS: atom_id res chain seq x y z
N MET A 1 6.87 41.73 33.40
CA MET A 1 6.65 40.27 33.48
C MET A 1 5.77 39.86 32.31
N THR A 2 6.37 39.31 31.25
CA THR A 2 5.62 38.73 30.12
C THR A 2 5.20 37.31 30.49
N VAL A 3 3.91 37.13 30.77
CA VAL A 3 3.32 35.83 31.07
C VAL A 3 3.43 34.95 29.83
N ALA A 4 4.24 33.90 29.89
CA ALA A 4 4.33 32.90 28.83
C ALA A 4 2.97 32.20 28.69
N ARG A 5 2.26 32.47 27.58
CA ARG A 5 1.01 31.75 27.28
C ARG A 5 1.32 30.25 27.12
N PRO A 6 0.56 29.34 27.76
CA PRO A 6 0.84 27.92 27.68
C PRO A 6 0.63 27.44 26.24
N ARG A 7 1.67 26.82 25.66
CA ARG A 7 1.68 26.23 24.31
C ARG A 7 0.76 25.00 24.16
N THR A 8 -0.08 24.71 25.14
CA THR A 8 -0.92 23.51 25.22
C THR A 8 -2.22 23.63 24.43
N LEU A 9 -2.76 24.85 24.29
CA LEU A 9 -4.00 25.10 23.53
C LEU A 9 -3.94 24.69 22.04
N PRO A 10 -2.89 25.02 21.26
CA PRO A 10 -2.83 24.58 19.86
C PRO A 10 -2.65 23.06 19.71
N LEU A 11 -1.96 22.41 20.65
CA LEU A 11 -1.82 20.95 20.67
C LEU A 11 -3.16 20.27 20.96
N LEU A 12 -3.92 20.78 21.93
CA LEU A 12 -5.25 20.28 22.26
C LEU A 12 -6.22 20.44 21.07
N LEU A 13 -6.20 21.59 20.40
CA LEU A 13 -7.05 21.83 19.22
C LEU A 13 -6.68 20.91 18.05
N ALA A 14 -5.39 20.65 17.83
CA ALA A 14 -4.94 19.70 16.81
C ALA A 14 -5.37 18.25 17.12
N VAL A 15 -5.30 17.83 18.39
CA VAL A 15 -5.76 16.51 18.83
C VAL A 15 -7.27 16.37 18.69
N LEU A 16 -8.04 17.40 19.07
CA LEU A 16 -9.50 17.40 18.93
C LEU A 16 -9.93 17.40 17.47
N ALA A 17 -9.24 18.16 16.61
CA ALA A 17 -9.49 18.14 15.17
C ALA A 17 -9.18 16.77 14.55
N ALA A 18 -8.05 16.14 14.92
CA ALA A 18 -7.71 14.80 14.48
C ALA A 18 -8.76 13.76 14.96
N ALA A 19 -9.21 13.84 16.22
CA ALA A 19 -10.25 12.96 16.76
C ALA A 19 -11.60 13.12 16.04
N TRP A 20 -11.99 14.35 15.70
CA TRP A 20 -13.21 14.63 14.95
C TRP A 20 -13.17 14.08 13.52
N VAL A 21 -12.01 14.24 12.87
CA VAL A 21 -11.73 13.70 11.54
C VAL A 21 -11.77 12.17 11.54
N LEU A 22 -11.21 11.53 12.57
CA LEU A 22 -11.24 10.08 12.75
C LEU A 22 -12.66 9.53 12.95
N ALA A 23 -13.57 10.31 13.54
CA ALA A 23 -14.93 9.88 13.86
C ALA A 23 -15.90 9.89 12.66
N LEU A 24 -15.56 10.56 11.56
CA LEU A 24 -16.45 10.74 10.39
C LEU A 24 -16.10 9.84 9.19
N ALA A 25 -15.15 8.91 9.33
CA ALA A 25 -14.55 8.26 8.18
C ALA A 25 -14.63 6.72 8.27
N ALA A 26 -15.25 6.07 7.28
CA ALA A 26 -15.38 4.61 7.15
C ALA A 26 -14.10 3.96 6.58
N PRO A 27 -13.61 2.81 7.05
CA PRO A 27 -12.34 2.19 6.60
C PRO A 27 -12.25 2.08 5.07
N ALA A 28 -11.04 2.15 4.51
CA ALA A 28 -10.84 2.07 3.07
C ALA A 28 -10.30 0.70 2.63
N SER A 29 -10.99 0.12 1.63
CA SER A 29 -10.48 -0.80 0.61
C SER A 29 -9.04 -0.44 0.20
N ALA A 30 -8.05 -1.32 0.34
CA ALA A 30 -6.75 -1.10 -0.26
C ALA A 30 -6.51 -2.00 -1.47
N HIS A 31 -7.31 -3.03 -1.76
CA HIS A 31 -7.26 -3.79 -3.03
C HIS A 31 -8.67 -4.19 -3.41
N ALA A 32 -9.00 -4.15 -4.70
CA ALA A 32 -10.32 -4.53 -5.15
C ALA A 32 -10.52 -6.05 -5.00
N THR A 33 -11.60 -6.42 -4.34
CA THR A 33 -12.04 -7.81 -4.24
C THR A 33 -13.19 -8.04 -5.20
N LEU A 34 -13.13 -9.14 -5.97
CA LEU A 34 -14.21 -9.52 -6.85
C LEU A 34 -15.41 -9.98 -6.01
N ILE A 35 -16.50 -9.22 -6.03
CA ILE A 35 -17.74 -9.52 -5.30
C ILE A 35 -18.57 -10.55 -6.06
N SER A 36 -18.80 -10.32 -7.35
CA SER A 36 -19.71 -11.14 -8.15
C SER A 36 -19.36 -11.14 -9.63
N THR A 37 -19.87 -12.16 -10.31
CA THR A 37 -19.78 -12.33 -11.77
C THR A 37 -21.16 -12.69 -12.32
N ASP A 38 -21.46 -12.18 -13.51
CA ASP A 38 -22.61 -12.57 -14.32
C ASP A 38 -22.09 -12.85 -15.74
N PRO A 39 -22.06 -14.11 -16.20
CA PRO A 39 -22.52 -15.33 -15.53
C PRO A 39 -21.75 -15.65 -14.25
N ALA A 40 -22.42 -16.33 -13.31
CA ALA A 40 -21.75 -16.78 -12.09
C ALA A 40 -20.68 -17.84 -12.40
N GLN A 41 -19.63 -17.91 -11.58
CA GLN A 41 -18.63 -18.97 -11.64
C GLN A 41 -19.29 -20.36 -11.62
N GLY A 42 -18.97 -21.17 -12.62
CA GLY A 42 -19.48 -22.53 -12.82
C GLY A 42 -20.90 -22.60 -13.40
N ALA A 43 -21.52 -21.47 -13.77
CA ALA A 43 -22.88 -21.47 -14.30
C ALA A 43 -23.00 -22.27 -15.60
N VAL A 44 -24.13 -22.96 -15.78
CA VAL A 44 -24.53 -23.59 -17.05
C VAL A 44 -25.74 -22.83 -17.58
N LEU A 45 -25.56 -22.18 -18.73
CA LEU A 45 -26.55 -21.29 -19.34
C LEU A 45 -27.30 -22.01 -20.45
N GLU A 46 -28.60 -21.75 -20.59
CA GLU A 46 -29.40 -22.31 -21.69
C GLU A 46 -29.01 -21.70 -23.04
N SER A 47 -28.60 -20.43 -23.05
CA SER A 47 -28.18 -19.68 -24.23
C SER A 47 -26.92 -18.86 -23.95
N ALA A 48 -26.12 -18.63 -24.99
CA ALA A 48 -24.92 -17.80 -24.88
C ALA A 48 -25.27 -16.38 -24.40
N PRO A 49 -24.54 -15.81 -23.42
CA PRO A 49 -24.73 -14.43 -23.01
C PRO A 49 -24.18 -13.49 -24.09
N GLU A 50 -24.72 -12.28 -24.17
CA GLU A 50 -24.17 -11.22 -25.05
C GLU A 50 -22.98 -10.49 -24.40
N ARG A 51 -22.90 -10.54 -23.07
CA ARG A 51 -21.90 -9.84 -22.28
C ARG A 51 -21.59 -10.57 -20.99
N LEU A 52 -20.43 -10.29 -20.43
CA LEU A 52 -20.00 -10.72 -19.10
C LEU A 52 -19.81 -9.49 -18.21
N LEU A 53 -20.18 -9.60 -16.94
CA LEU A 53 -20.06 -8.54 -15.96
C LEU A 53 -19.31 -9.06 -14.72
N PHE A 54 -18.33 -8.28 -14.28
CA PHE A 54 -17.57 -8.50 -13.05
C PHE A 54 -17.77 -7.28 -12.15
N THR A 55 -18.13 -7.48 -10.89
CA THR A 55 -18.36 -6.42 -9.91
C THR A 55 -17.36 -6.53 -8.78
N PHE A 56 -16.70 -5.42 -8.48
CA PHE A 56 -15.72 -5.28 -7.40
C PHE A 56 -16.28 -4.43 -6.25
N ASP A 57 -15.62 -4.45 -5.09
CA ASP A 57 -15.95 -3.63 -3.92
C ASP A 57 -15.45 -2.18 -4.00
N GLU A 58 -14.49 -1.92 -4.88
CA GLU A 58 -14.00 -0.58 -5.20
C GLU A 58 -13.79 -0.38 -6.71
N GLY A 59 -13.42 0.86 -7.07
CA GLY A 59 -13.09 1.19 -8.45
C GLY A 59 -11.92 0.36 -8.97
N VAL A 60 -11.99 -0.04 -10.24
CA VAL A 60 -10.89 -0.69 -10.94
C VAL A 60 -10.59 0.05 -12.24
N ARG A 61 -9.43 -0.24 -12.82
CA ARG A 61 -8.98 0.28 -14.12
C ARG A 61 -8.62 -0.88 -15.03
N GLY A 62 -9.04 -0.78 -16.29
CA GLY A 62 -8.74 -1.78 -17.31
C GLY A 62 -7.26 -1.79 -17.70
N VAL A 63 -6.76 -2.98 -18.01
CA VAL A 63 -5.42 -3.21 -18.55
C VAL A 63 -5.55 -3.61 -20.04
N PRO A 64 -4.75 -3.06 -20.96
CA PRO A 64 -4.73 -3.52 -22.35
C PRO A 64 -4.43 -5.02 -22.42
N ASP A 65 -5.19 -5.75 -23.24
CA ASP A 65 -5.10 -7.21 -23.37
C ASP A 65 -5.32 -7.95 -22.02
N GLY A 66 -5.91 -7.26 -21.03
CA GLY A 66 -6.12 -7.76 -19.68
C GLY A 66 -7.32 -8.70 -19.56
N VAL A 67 -8.17 -8.81 -20.58
CA VAL A 67 -9.24 -9.79 -20.64
C VAL A 67 -9.04 -10.67 -21.86
N GLN A 68 -9.04 -11.97 -21.64
CA GLN A 68 -8.95 -12.98 -22.68
C GLN A 68 -10.05 -14.01 -22.47
N VAL A 69 -10.80 -14.32 -23.53
CA VAL A 69 -11.88 -15.31 -23.49
C VAL A 69 -11.48 -16.49 -24.38
N PHE A 70 -11.69 -17.69 -23.88
CA PHE A 70 -11.39 -18.95 -24.55
C PHE A 70 -12.66 -19.80 -24.65
N ASP A 71 -12.91 -20.35 -25.84
CA ASP A 71 -14.04 -21.22 -26.10
C ASP A 71 -13.82 -22.68 -25.62
N SER A 72 -14.79 -23.55 -25.91
CA SER A 72 -14.76 -24.96 -25.53
C SER A 72 -13.69 -25.81 -26.22
N GLN A 73 -13.07 -25.28 -27.28
CA GLN A 73 -11.93 -25.88 -27.98
C GLN A 73 -10.58 -25.29 -27.53
N GLY A 74 -10.59 -24.31 -26.61
CA GLY A 74 -9.42 -23.57 -26.20
C GLY A 74 -8.98 -22.48 -27.19
N GLY A 75 -9.82 -22.16 -28.18
CA GLY A 75 -9.58 -21.08 -29.13
C GLY A 75 -9.89 -19.71 -28.50
N PRO A 76 -9.11 -18.65 -28.80
CA PRO A 76 -9.41 -17.31 -28.32
C PRO A 76 -10.68 -16.77 -29.00
N VAL A 77 -11.51 -16.07 -28.23
CA VAL A 77 -12.70 -15.34 -28.69
C VAL A 77 -12.40 -13.85 -28.60
N ASP A 78 -12.65 -13.13 -29.69
CA ASP A 78 -12.48 -11.67 -29.75
C ASP A 78 -13.53 -10.98 -28.86
N VAL A 79 -13.07 -10.05 -28.04
CA VAL A 79 -13.90 -9.33 -27.06
C VAL A 79 -13.52 -7.87 -26.93
N ALA A 80 -14.51 -7.05 -26.60
CA ALA A 80 -14.32 -5.67 -26.17
C ALA A 80 -14.53 -5.55 -24.65
N ALA A 81 -13.44 -5.29 -23.91
CA ALA A 81 -13.49 -5.06 -22.47
C ALA A 81 -13.53 -3.55 -22.15
N SER A 82 -14.42 -3.16 -21.23
CA SER A 82 -14.53 -1.80 -20.72
C SER A 82 -14.72 -1.79 -19.20
N VAL A 83 -14.20 -0.75 -18.55
CA VAL A 83 -14.31 -0.60 -17.09
C VAL A 83 -15.01 0.71 -16.76
N SER A 84 -15.95 0.66 -15.82
CA SER A 84 -16.67 1.82 -15.32
C SER A 84 -16.86 1.72 -13.81
N GLY A 85 -16.13 2.53 -13.05
CA GLY A 85 -16.12 2.45 -11.59
C GLY A 85 -15.66 1.07 -11.12
N ALA A 86 -16.52 0.38 -10.37
CA ALA A 86 -16.26 -0.94 -9.81
C ALA A 86 -16.72 -2.10 -10.72
N GLU A 87 -17.03 -1.83 -11.99
CA GLU A 87 -17.53 -2.84 -12.92
C GLU A 87 -16.62 -3.01 -14.14
N LEU A 88 -16.21 -4.25 -14.41
CA LEU A 88 -15.61 -4.67 -15.67
C LEU A 88 -16.69 -5.34 -16.52
N ARG A 89 -16.93 -4.80 -17.72
CA ARG A 89 -17.83 -5.32 -18.74
C ARG A 89 -17.02 -5.91 -19.89
N VAL A 90 -17.39 -7.11 -20.31
CA VAL A 90 -16.79 -7.80 -21.46
C VAL A 90 -17.90 -8.05 -22.48
N GLU A 91 -17.85 -7.35 -23.60
CA GLU A 91 -18.76 -7.55 -24.73
C GLU A 91 -18.14 -8.57 -25.70
N LEU A 92 -18.92 -9.55 -26.11
CA LEU A 92 -18.48 -10.61 -27.02
C LEU A 92 -18.75 -10.15 -28.46
N ASP A 93 -17.72 -10.19 -29.32
CA ASP A 93 -17.88 -9.76 -30.72
C ASP A 93 -18.66 -10.79 -31.55
N GLU A 94 -18.57 -12.07 -31.16
CA GLU A 94 -19.31 -13.19 -31.75
C GLU A 94 -20.01 -14.03 -30.66
N PRO A 95 -21.18 -14.63 -30.94
CA PRO A 95 -21.86 -15.51 -29.99
C PRO A 95 -21.01 -16.73 -29.64
N LEU A 96 -20.95 -17.07 -28.36
CA LEU A 96 -20.29 -18.29 -27.90
C LEU A 96 -21.01 -19.54 -28.39
N GLY A 97 -20.24 -20.54 -28.82
CA GLY A 97 -20.75 -21.88 -29.09
C GLY A 97 -21.14 -22.63 -27.81
N GLU A 98 -21.72 -23.82 -27.98
CA GLU A 98 -21.97 -24.72 -26.84
C GLU A 98 -20.65 -25.23 -26.22
N GLY A 99 -20.69 -25.52 -24.91
CA GLY A 99 -19.55 -26.01 -24.14
C GLY A 99 -19.05 -25.01 -23.09
N THR A 100 -17.91 -25.34 -22.49
CA THR A 100 -17.25 -24.56 -21.43
C THR A 100 -16.44 -23.40 -22.01
N THR A 101 -16.61 -22.22 -21.42
CA THR A 101 -15.87 -20.99 -21.72
C THR A 101 -15.02 -20.61 -20.51
N VAL A 102 -13.78 -20.19 -20.76
CA VAL A 102 -12.87 -19.65 -19.73
C VAL A 102 -12.54 -18.21 -20.04
N VAL A 103 -12.65 -17.35 -19.03
CA VAL A 103 -12.34 -15.93 -19.11
C VAL A 103 -11.20 -15.68 -18.15
N VAL A 104 -10.06 -15.22 -18.64
CA VAL A 104 -8.96 -14.74 -17.80
C VAL A 104 -9.06 -13.22 -17.78
N TRP A 105 -8.99 -12.63 -16.60
CA TRP A 105 -9.09 -11.19 -16.43
C TRP A 105 -7.98 -10.63 -15.52
N ARG A 106 -7.61 -9.40 -15.81
CA ARG A 106 -6.65 -8.58 -15.05
C ARG A 106 -7.11 -7.13 -15.08
N VAL A 107 -7.15 -6.51 -13.91
CA VAL A 107 -7.47 -5.10 -13.71
C VAL A 107 -6.52 -4.49 -12.69
N VAL A 108 -6.48 -3.16 -12.59
CA VAL A 108 -5.70 -2.44 -11.57
C VAL A 108 -6.66 -1.78 -10.60
N SER A 109 -6.54 -2.07 -9.32
CA SER A 109 -7.33 -1.42 -8.26
C SER A 109 -7.03 0.09 -8.19
N GLU A 110 -7.90 0.86 -7.52
CA GLU A 110 -7.68 2.31 -7.29
C GLU A 110 -6.36 2.59 -6.58
N ASP A 111 -5.90 1.64 -5.78
CA ASP A 111 -4.70 1.71 -4.98
C ASP A 111 -3.38 1.60 -5.79
N GLY A 112 -3.47 1.18 -7.05
CA GLY A 112 -2.36 1.05 -7.97
C GLY A 112 -1.77 -0.36 -8.11
N HIS A 113 -2.35 -1.39 -7.48
CA HIS A 113 -1.90 -2.77 -7.62
C HIS A 113 -2.76 -3.54 -8.66
N PRO A 114 -2.12 -4.32 -9.55
CA PRO A 114 -2.85 -5.22 -10.42
C PRO A 114 -3.50 -6.33 -9.59
N ILE A 115 -4.65 -6.81 -10.03
CA ILE A 115 -5.31 -8.01 -9.54
C ILE A 115 -5.74 -8.84 -10.74
N SER A 116 -5.73 -10.17 -10.60
CA SER A 116 -6.07 -11.10 -11.67
C SER A 116 -6.92 -12.24 -11.15
N GLY A 117 -7.61 -12.89 -12.08
CA GLY A 117 -8.37 -14.10 -11.81
C GLY A 117 -8.93 -14.72 -13.08
N SER A 118 -9.76 -15.73 -12.90
CA SER A 118 -10.44 -16.41 -14.00
C SER A 118 -11.90 -16.68 -13.67
N LEU A 119 -12.77 -16.60 -14.67
CA LEU A 119 -14.15 -17.04 -14.64
C LEU A 119 -14.32 -18.26 -15.56
N THR A 120 -15.09 -19.25 -15.14
CA THR A 120 -15.47 -20.40 -15.99
C THR A 120 -16.98 -20.56 -15.96
N PHE A 121 -17.61 -20.77 -17.11
CA PHE A 121 -19.05 -21.10 -17.24
C PHE A 121 -19.28 -21.95 -18.49
N SER A 122 -20.48 -22.49 -18.70
CA SER A 122 -20.82 -23.30 -19.87
C SER A 122 -22.11 -22.84 -20.52
N VAL A 123 -22.23 -23.02 -21.85
CA VAL A 123 -23.48 -22.84 -22.61
C VAL A 123 -23.98 -24.21 -23.06
N GLY A 124 -25.24 -24.53 -22.77
CA GLY A 124 -25.86 -25.83 -23.01
C GLY A 124 -25.40 -26.89 -22.01
N ALA A 125 -24.22 -27.46 -22.23
CA ALA A 125 -23.64 -28.49 -21.36
C ALA A 125 -22.11 -28.29 -21.19
N PRO A 126 -21.54 -28.64 -20.02
CA PRO A 126 -20.08 -28.62 -19.84
C PRO A 126 -19.35 -29.57 -20.79
N THR A 127 -18.22 -29.13 -21.36
CA THR A 127 -17.37 -29.98 -22.19
C THR A 127 -16.64 -31.01 -21.32
N THR A 128 -16.70 -32.29 -21.71
CA THR A 128 -16.08 -33.40 -20.95
C THR A 128 -14.57 -33.51 -21.18
N ASP A 129 -14.08 -33.09 -22.35
CA ASP A 129 -12.66 -33.05 -22.72
C ASP A 129 -12.23 -31.59 -22.92
N PHE A 130 -12.15 -30.83 -21.82
CA PHE A 130 -11.61 -29.48 -21.85
C PHE A 130 -10.10 -29.53 -21.56
N THR A 131 -9.29 -29.01 -22.48
CA THR A 131 -7.88 -28.73 -22.21
C THR A 131 -7.79 -27.27 -21.81
N PRO A 132 -7.52 -26.95 -20.53
CA PRO A 132 -7.32 -25.57 -20.12
C PRO A 132 -6.19 -24.96 -20.96
N PRO A 133 -6.28 -23.66 -21.33
CA PRO A 133 -5.09 -22.96 -21.80
C PRO A 133 -3.95 -23.19 -20.79
N PRO A 134 -2.68 -23.23 -21.22
CA PRO A 134 -1.55 -23.37 -20.31
C PRO A 134 -1.74 -22.37 -19.18
N ALA A 135 -1.83 -22.86 -17.94
CA ALA A 135 -1.90 -22.00 -16.78
C ALA A 135 -0.55 -21.28 -16.69
N GLU A 136 -0.40 -20.15 -17.37
CA GLU A 136 0.47 -19.11 -16.84
C GLU A 136 -0.13 -18.76 -15.48
N GLU A 137 0.69 -18.85 -14.43
CA GLU A 137 0.29 -18.56 -13.05
C GLU A 137 -0.56 -17.28 -13.06
N THR A 138 -1.85 -17.39 -12.79
CA THR A 138 -2.77 -16.24 -12.70
C THR A 138 -2.55 -15.45 -11.41
N ASP A 139 -1.40 -15.67 -10.77
CA ASP A 139 -0.97 -14.99 -9.58
C ASP A 139 -0.79 -13.50 -9.88
N THR A 140 -1.22 -12.72 -8.90
CA THR A 140 -0.97 -11.28 -8.93
C THR A 140 0.54 -11.07 -8.88
N PRO A 141 1.14 -10.35 -9.86
CA PRO A 141 2.57 -10.20 -9.88
C PRO A 141 3.06 -9.46 -8.63
N ASP A 142 4.12 -9.98 -8.02
CA ASP A 142 4.82 -9.31 -6.94
C ASP A 142 5.44 -8.00 -7.44
N VAL A 143 5.48 -6.98 -6.58
CA VAL A 143 6.19 -5.74 -6.89
C VAL A 143 7.68 -6.07 -7.10
N PRO A 144 8.26 -5.76 -8.28
CA PRO A 144 9.64 -6.10 -8.53
C PRO A 144 10.55 -5.28 -7.62
N TRP A 145 11.57 -5.91 -7.03
CA TRP A 145 12.52 -5.25 -6.12
C TRP A 145 13.18 -4.01 -6.73
N SER A 146 13.30 -3.96 -8.05
CA SER A 146 13.83 -2.82 -8.80
C SER A 146 12.92 -1.59 -8.70
N LEU A 147 11.60 -1.77 -8.74
CA LEU A 147 10.61 -0.72 -8.54
C LEU A 147 10.61 -0.27 -7.08
N THR A 148 10.63 -1.20 -6.13
CA THR A 148 10.79 -0.90 -4.69
C THR A 148 12.04 -0.05 -4.43
N LEU A 149 13.17 -0.44 -5.01
CA LEU A 149 14.43 0.30 -4.87
C LEU A 149 14.36 1.68 -5.51
N ALA A 150 13.78 1.80 -6.70
CA ALA A 150 13.59 3.09 -7.38
C ALA A 150 12.70 4.01 -6.54
N ARG A 151 11.56 3.54 -6.04
CA ARG A 151 10.69 4.31 -5.14
C ARG A 151 11.44 4.72 -3.87
N TRP A 152 12.18 3.82 -3.23
CA TRP A 152 12.94 4.12 -2.02
C TRP A 152 14.00 5.20 -2.25
N VAL A 153 14.83 5.07 -3.30
CA VAL A 153 15.81 6.10 -3.67
C VAL A 153 15.11 7.42 -4.02
N GLY A 154 13.98 7.34 -4.71
CA GLY A 154 13.12 8.47 -5.07
C GLY A 154 12.66 9.25 -3.84
N TYR A 155 12.05 8.58 -2.85
CA TYR A 155 11.59 9.20 -1.61
C TYR A 155 12.74 9.73 -0.74
N VAL A 156 13.81 8.96 -0.55
CA VAL A 156 14.99 9.43 0.22
C VAL A 156 15.58 10.68 -0.41
N GLY A 157 15.81 10.67 -1.73
CA GLY A 157 16.33 11.81 -2.47
C GLY A 157 15.40 13.02 -2.40
N LEU A 158 14.09 12.80 -2.59
CA LEU A 158 13.07 13.85 -2.61
C LEU A 158 12.93 14.55 -1.26
N LEU A 159 12.73 13.78 -0.18
CA LEU A 159 12.57 14.31 1.17
C LEU A 159 13.86 15.01 1.64
N LEU A 160 15.02 14.44 1.31
CA LEU A 160 16.31 15.04 1.65
C LEU A 160 16.55 16.35 0.88
N ALA A 161 16.30 16.37 -0.43
CA ALA A 161 16.50 17.56 -1.26
C ALA A 161 15.54 18.68 -0.86
N GLY A 162 14.23 18.40 -0.82
CA GLY A 162 13.21 19.38 -0.42
C GLY A 162 13.39 19.87 1.01
N GLY A 163 13.69 18.95 1.92
CA GLY A 163 13.98 19.25 3.33
C GLY A 163 15.20 20.13 3.53
N LEU A 164 16.31 19.86 2.81
CA LEU A 164 17.51 20.68 2.90
C LEU A 164 17.33 22.05 2.25
N VAL A 165 16.52 22.17 1.18
CA VAL A 165 16.10 23.47 0.65
C VAL A 165 15.36 24.26 1.73
N ALA A 166 14.37 23.63 2.39
CA ALA A 166 13.65 24.25 3.50
C ALA A 166 14.60 24.63 4.63
N PHE A 167 15.55 23.77 4.99
CA PHE A 167 16.51 24.05 6.04
C PHE A 167 17.39 25.28 5.75
N LEU A 168 17.97 25.32 4.54
CA LEU A 168 18.84 26.41 4.11
C LEU A 168 18.09 27.75 4.00
N MET A 169 16.79 27.72 3.69
CA MET A 169 15.97 28.93 3.57
C MET A 169 15.37 29.40 4.89
N LEU A 170 14.96 28.47 5.76
CA LEU A 170 14.20 28.78 6.98
C LEU A 170 15.07 28.94 8.21
N PHE A 171 16.14 28.14 8.35
CA PHE A 171 16.89 28.03 9.59
C PHE A 171 18.31 28.57 9.49
N LEU A 172 18.94 28.53 8.32
CA LEU A 172 20.25 29.14 8.11
C LEU A 172 20.12 30.65 7.83
N PRO A 173 20.73 31.54 8.63
CA PRO A 173 20.65 32.98 8.39
C PRO A 173 21.28 33.39 7.05
N ALA A 174 20.70 34.43 6.41
CA ALA A 174 21.29 35.07 5.24
C ALA A 174 22.66 35.69 5.57
N GLY A 175 23.53 35.88 4.57
CA GLY A 175 24.87 36.46 4.77
C GLY A 175 25.93 35.55 5.39
N ARG A 176 25.67 34.24 5.53
CA ARG A 176 26.66 33.29 6.05
C ARG A 176 27.61 32.80 4.96
N ASP A 177 28.89 32.65 5.31
CA ASP A 177 29.99 32.30 4.40
C ASP A 177 29.62 31.19 3.42
N ALA A 178 29.98 31.39 2.15
CA ALA A 178 29.77 30.43 1.07
C ALA A 178 30.22 29.01 1.47
N ASP A 179 31.29 28.90 2.26
CA ASP A 179 31.89 27.65 2.71
C ASP A 179 30.97 26.80 3.58
N VAL A 180 30.16 27.41 4.45
CA VAL A 180 29.17 26.70 5.29
C VAL A 180 28.06 26.10 4.43
N ARG A 181 27.71 26.77 3.31
CA ARG A 181 26.68 26.32 2.38
C ARG A 181 27.18 25.28 1.38
N ARG A 182 28.49 25.21 1.09
CA ARG A 182 29.05 24.31 0.06
C ARG A 182 28.62 22.84 0.24
N ARG A 183 28.79 22.29 1.45
CA ARG A 183 28.49 20.88 1.73
C ARG A 183 26.98 20.59 1.63
N PRO A 184 26.08 21.32 2.31
CA PRO A 184 24.63 21.16 2.11
C PRO A 184 24.20 21.28 0.66
N LEU A 185 24.70 22.29 -0.08
CA LEU A 185 24.33 22.47 -1.49
C LEU A 185 24.76 21.30 -2.37
N ARG A 186 25.93 20.71 -2.11
CA ARG A 186 26.37 19.48 -2.81
C ARG A 186 25.40 18.33 -2.52
N VAL A 187 25.01 18.15 -1.26
CA VAL A 187 24.07 17.09 -0.86
C VAL A 187 22.69 17.31 -1.47
N VAL A 188 22.15 18.53 -1.47
CA VAL A 188 20.86 18.85 -2.14
C VAL A 188 20.92 18.48 -3.62
N ARG A 189 22.00 18.84 -4.32
CA ARG A 189 22.14 18.53 -5.75
C ARG A 189 22.19 17.02 -6.02
N VAL A 190 22.99 16.28 -5.24
CA VAL A 190 23.08 14.82 -5.38
C VAL A 190 21.73 14.17 -5.07
N ALA A 191 21.08 14.56 -3.98
CA ALA A 191 19.78 14.03 -3.59
C ALA A 191 18.69 14.35 -4.63
N ALA A 192 18.70 15.56 -5.21
CA ALA A 192 17.74 15.95 -6.24
C ALA A 192 17.96 15.19 -7.56
N VAL A 193 19.21 14.97 -7.96
CA VAL A 193 19.53 14.14 -9.15
C VAL A 193 19.13 12.69 -8.90
N ALA A 194 19.44 12.15 -7.73
CA ALA A 194 19.02 10.79 -7.37
C ALA A 194 17.50 10.64 -7.39
N ALA A 195 16.76 11.61 -6.83
CA ALA A 195 15.30 11.63 -6.87
C ALA A 195 14.77 11.70 -8.30
N ALA A 196 15.30 12.63 -9.11
CA ALA A 196 14.88 12.80 -10.50
C ALA A 196 15.09 11.52 -11.31
N VAL A 197 16.28 10.91 -11.24
CA VAL A 197 16.58 9.66 -11.95
C VAL A 197 15.67 8.54 -11.46
N ALA A 198 15.50 8.40 -10.14
CA ALA A 198 14.70 7.34 -9.57
C ALA A 198 13.22 7.42 -9.94
N TRP A 199 12.62 8.62 -9.93
CA TRP A 199 11.23 8.82 -10.38
C TRP A 199 11.05 8.60 -11.89
N LEU A 200 12.05 8.98 -12.70
CA LEU A 200 12.04 8.71 -14.15
C LEU A 200 12.20 7.21 -14.47
N VAL A 201 12.98 6.48 -13.68
CA VAL A 201 13.17 5.03 -13.80
C VAL A 201 11.97 4.25 -13.26
N ALA A 202 11.32 4.75 -12.19
CA ALA A 202 10.13 4.13 -11.64
C ALA A 202 8.97 4.10 -12.64
N LEU A 203 8.84 5.10 -13.51
CA LEU A 203 7.75 5.18 -14.50
C LEU A 203 7.68 3.96 -15.46
N PRO A 204 8.75 3.61 -16.22
CA PRO A 204 8.72 2.41 -17.06
C PRO A 204 8.64 1.11 -16.24
N LEU A 205 9.19 1.08 -15.02
CA LEU A 205 9.07 -0.09 -14.15
C LEU A 205 7.62 -0.30 -13.67
N SER A 206 6.91 0.77 -13.32
CA SER A 206 5.47 0.75 -13.03
C SER A 206 4.67 0.27 -14.24
N ALA A 207 5.00 0.73 -15.45
CA ALA A 207 4.34 0.26 -16.68
C ALA A 207 4.49 -1.25 -16.87
N MET A 208 5.71 -1.77 -16.73
CA MET A 208 5.98 -3.21 -16.84
C MET A 208 5.27 -4.00 -15.76
N TYR A 209 5.26 -3.49 -14.52
CA TYR A 209 4.60 -4.11 -13.38
C TYR A 209 3.09 -4.22 -13.57
N LEU A 210 2.43 -3.12 -13.94
CA LEU A 210 0.97 -3.07 -14.10
C LEU A 210 0.47 -3.93 -15.27
N LEU A 211 1.29 -4.08 -16.31
CA LEU A 211 0.99 -4.90 -17.48
C LEU A 211 1.46 -6.35 -17.33
N ASP A 212 2.19 -6.67 -16.26
CA ASP A 212 2.93 -7.94 -16.09
C ASP A 212 3.73 -8.31 -17.34
N ALA A 213 4.43 -7.32 -17.90
CA ALA A 213 5.05 -7.43 -19.21
C ALA A 213 6.55 -7.19 -19.15
N GLY A 214 7.29 -7.95 -19.96
CA GLY A 214 8.74 -7.76 -20.12
C GLY A 214 9.10 -6.42 -20.75
N ALA A 215 10.40 -6.09 -20.76
CA ALA A 215 10.92 -4.80 -21.23
C ALA A 215 10.60 -4.49 -22.71
N GLY A 216 10.30 -5.52 -23.53
CA GLY A 216 9.85 -5.33 -24.90
C GLY A 216 8.50 -4.61 -25.03
N SER A 217 7.67 -4.63 -23.98
CA SER A 217 6.39 -3.89 -23.94
C SER A 217 6.58 -2.38 -24.08
N LEU A 218 7.68 -1.83 -23.55
CA LEU A 218 7.97 -0.39 -23.55
C LEU A 218 8.11 0.21 -24.95
N ALA A 219 8.34 -0.61 -25.98
CA ALA A 219 8.38 -0.18 -27.38
C ALA A 219 6.97 0.04 -27.98
N ARG A 220 5.91 -0.46 -27.34
CA ARG A 220 4.52 -0.32 -27.80
C ARG A 220 3.91 0.99 -27.28
N GLY A 221 3.26 1.74 -28.16
CA GLY A 221 2.55 2.98 -27.77
C GLY A 221 1.39 2.72 -26.79
N SER A 222 0.74 1.55 -26.88
CA SER A 222 -0.35 1.14 -25.99
C SER A 222 0.07 1.03 -24.52
N THR A 223 1.33 0.65 -24.25
CA THR A 223 1.89 0.58 -22.89
C THR A 223 1.92 1.94 -22.18
N TRP A 224 2.14 3.02 -22.94
CA TRP A 224 2.14 4.37 -22.38
C TRP A 224 0.72 4.94 -22.32
N GLY A 225 -0.19 4.47 -23.18
CA GLY A 225 -1.61 4.83 -23.09
C GLY A 225 -2.32 4.27 -21.86
N SER A 226 -1.79 3.20 -21.23
CA SER A 226 -2.47 2.49 -20.14
C SER A 226 -2.20 3.04 -18.74
N LEU A 227 -1.20 3.90 -18.58
CA LEU A 227 -0.89 4.51 -17.28
C LEU A 227 -1.80 5.71 -17.00
N PRO A 228 -2.27 5.89 -15.75
CA PRO A 228 -3.05 7.06 -15.38
C PRO A 228 -2.18 8.32 -15.46
N THR A 229 -2.81 9.46 -15.74
CA THR A 229 -2.11 10.75 -15.93
C THR A 229 -1.27 11.17 -14.73
N SER A 230 -1.63 10.74 -13.52
CA SER A 230 -0.87 10.96 -12.29
C SER A 230 0.52 10.31 -12.30
N GLU A 231 0.67 9.13 -12.89
CA GLU A 231 1.98 8.44 -13.00
C GLU A 231 2.97 9.28 -13.82
N TYR A 232 2.48 10.07 -14.78
CA TYR A 232 3.29 11.01 -15.55
C TYR A 232 3.49 12.35 -14.82
N ALA A 233 2.44 12.86 -14.18
CA ALA A 233 2.45 14.15 -13.52
C ALA A 233 3.42 14.18 -12.33
N VAL A 234 3.54 13.08 -11.58
CA VAL A 234 4.40 13.02 -10.40
C VAL A 234 5.90 13.18 -10.72
N PRO A 235 6.52 12.39 -11.62
CA PRO A 235 7.92 12.59 -12.01
C PRO A 235 8.17 14.00 -12.57
N VAL A 236 7.24 14.54 -13.37
CA VAL A 236 7.35 15.90 -13.92
C VAL A 236 7.35 16.94 -12.80
N ALA A 237 6.41 16.86 -11.86
CA ALA A 237 6.33 17.78 -10.72
C ALA A 237 7.56 17.70 -9.82
N VAL A 238 8.06 16.49 -9.56
CA VAL A 238 9.30 16.26 -8.79
C VAL A 238 10.50 16.90 -9.49
N VAL A 239 10.72 16.59 -10.77
CA VAL A 239 11.88 17.10 -11.53
C VAL A 239 11.81 18.61 -11.70
N ALA A 240 10.65 19.15 -12.12
CA ALA A 240 10.47 20.58 -12.33
C ALA A 240 10.58 21.36 -11.01
N GLY A 241 9.92 20.89 -9.95
CA GLY A 241 9.94 21.54 -8.64
C GLY A 241 11.33 21.55 -8.01
N LEU A 242 12.07 20.44 -8.04
CA LEU A 242 13.44 20.37 -7.53
C LEU A 242 14.41 21.22 -8.36
N THR A 243 14.27 21.21 -9.69
CA THR A 243 15.09 22.04 -10.58
C THR A 243 14.86 23.53 -10.33
N LEU A 244 13.59 23.95 -10.21
CA LEU A 244 13.24 25.33 -9.87
C LEU A 244 13.79 25.72 -8.49
N ALA A 245 13.60 24.87 -7.47
CA ALA A 245 14.15 25.12 -6.14
C ALA A 245 15.68 25.27 -6.15
N LEU A 246 16.40 24.40 -6.87
CA LEU A 246 17.86 24.42 -6.99
C LEU A 246 18.39 25.66 -7.73
N THR A 247 17.76 26.05 -8.83
CA THR A 247 18.15 27.25 -9.58
C THR A 247 17.95 28.51 -8.74
N LEU A 248 16.86 28.56 -7.98
CA LEU A 248 16.58 29.64 -7.03
C LEU A 248 17.46 29.58 -5.78
N LEU A 249 18.05 28.43 -5.43
CA LEU A 249 19.01 28.31 -4.33
C LEU A 249 20.44 28.73 -4.72
N GLY A 250 20.80 28.59 -6.00
CA GLY A 250 22.16 28.76 -6.52
C GLY A 250 22.63 30.20 -6.80
N ARG A 251 21.73 31.18 -6.98
CA ARG A 251 22.13 32.57 -7.32
C ARG A 251 22.19 33.49 -6.09
N GLY A 252 23.35 33.78 -5.50
CA GLY A 252 23.49 34.81 -4.45
C GLY A 252 22.56 34.64 -3.24
N GLU A 253 22.29 35.74 -2.51
CA GLU A 253 21.36 35.74 -1.38
C GLU A 253 19.90 35.63 -1.83
N THR A 254 19.14 34.74 -1.19
CA THR A 254 17.71 34.52 -1.46
C THR A 254 16.87 35.31 -0.48
N VAL A 255 16.40 36.49 -0.89
CA VAL A 255 15.58 37.39 -0.08
C VAL A 255 14.16 37.52 -0.66
N GLY A 256 13.16 37.75 0.18
CA GLY A 256 11.79 38.09 -0.23
C GLY A 256 11.08 37.02 -1.05
N GLY A 257 10.35 37.42 -2.09
CA GLY A 257 9.50 36.52 -2.91
C GLY A 257 10.24 35.33 -3.52
N ARG A 258 11.52 35.47 -3.82
CA ARG A 258 12.35 34.37 -4.34
C ARG A 258 12.48 33.20 -3.37
N ARG A 259 12.61 33.48 -2.08
CA ARG A 259 12.63 32.46 -1.02
C ARG A 259 11.29 31.72 -0.98
N SER A 260 10.18 32.44 -1.07
CA SER A 260 8.84 31.85 -1.07
C SER A 260 8.62 30.93 -2.28
N VAL A 261 9.06 31.34 -3.48
CA VAL A 261 8.96 30.50 -4.69
C VAL A 261 9.82 29.25 -4.58
N ALA A 262 11.05 29.34 -4.05
CA ALA A 262 11.90 28.16 -3.88
C ALA A 262 11.31 27.15 -2.88
N LEU A 263 10.74 27.65 -1.78
CA LEU A 263 10.05 26.82 -0.79
C LEU A 263 8.78 26.17 -1.37
N LEU A 264 7.99 26.93 -2.12
CA LEU A 264 6.79 26.42 -2.78
C LEU A 264 7.14 25.35 -3.80
N ALA A 265 8.16 25.57 -4.64
CA ALA A 265 8.61 24.60 -5.62
C ALA A 265 9.09 23.28 -4.97
N ALA A 266 9.84 23.38 -3.86
CA ALA A 266 10.25 22.21 -3.09
C ALA A 266 9.05 21.50 -2.43
N ALA A 267 8.08 22.25 -1.89
CA ALA A 267 6.89 21.69 -1.28
C ALA A 267 6.00 20.97 -2.32
N VAL A 268 5.80 21.56 -3.50
CA VAL A 268 5.08 20.92 -4.62
C VAL A 268 5.75 19.63 -5.05
N ALA A 269 7.09 19.62 -5.18
CA ALA A 269 7.82 18.41 -5.50
C ALA A 269 7.63 17.32 -4.43
N VAL A 270 7.74 17.67 -3.14
CA VAL A 270 7.58 16.72 -2.03
C VAL A 270 6.15 16.22 -1.90
N ALA A 271 5.15 17.04 -2.23
CA ALA A 271 3.74 16.69 -2.17
C ALA A 271 3.27 15.86 -3.36
N ALA A 272 3.98 15.90 -4.50
CA ALA A 272 3.55 15.25 -5.73
C ALA A 272 3.23 13.74 -5.56
N PRO A 273 4.02 12.93 -4.84
CA PRO A 273 3.73 11.50 -4.68
C PRO A 273 2.38 11.18 -4.01
N ALA A 274 1.80 12.11 -3.24
CA ALA A 274 0.47 11.94 -2.64
C ALA A 274 -0.67 11.91 -3.68
N LEU A 275 -0.37 12.24 -4.94
CA LEU A 275 -1.28 12.13 -6.08
C LEU A 275 -1.27 10.72 -6.70
N THR A 276 -0.54 9.78 -6.14
CA THR A 276 -0.41 8.39 -6.60
C THR A 276 -0.53 7.43 -5.41
N GLY A 277 -1.08 6.23 -5.61
CA GLY A 277 -1.18 5.18 -4.58
C GLY A 277 -2.44 5.20 -3.68
N HIS A 278 -2.46 4.30 -2.69
CA HIS A 278 -3.60 3.94 -1.82
C HIS A 278 -4.32 5.10 -1.10
N THR A 279 -3.68 6.25 -0.94
CA THR A 279 -4.29 7.40 -0.23
C THR A 279 -5.44 8.03 -1.02
N ARG A 280 -5.57 7.75 -2.33
CA ARG A 280 -6.69 8.21 -3.15
C ARG A 280 -7.94 7.32 -3.07
N ALA A 281 -7.76 6.03 -2.78
CA ALA A 281 -8.85 5.08 -2.63
C ALA A 281 -9.67 5.31 -1.33
N ALA A 282 -9.07 5.97 -0.34
CA ALA A 282 -9.69 6.19 0.96
C ALA A 282 -10.58 7.45 1.01
N SER A 283 -11.84 7.27 1.37
CA SER A 283 -12.82 8.36 1.49
C SER A 283 -12.81 9.03 2.88
N PRO A 284 -12.98 10.35 3.01
CA PRO A 284 -12.96 11.37 1.96
C PRO A 284 -11.54 11.57 1.39
N GLU A 285 -11.41 11.51 0.05
CA GLU A 285 -10.12 11.58 -0.65
C GLU A 285 -9.30 12.82 -0.25
N LEU A 286 -9.92 14.00 -0.26
CA LEU A 286 -9.25 15.27 0.07
C LEU A 286 -8.58 15.24 1.44
N LEU A 287 -9.24 14.61 2.42
CA LEU A 287 -8.69 14.51 3.77
C LEU A 287 -7.44 13.64 3.78
N VAL A 288 -7.50 12.46 3.16
CA VAL A 288 -6.40 11.49 3.18
C VAL A 288 -5.22 12.02 2.38
N VAL A 289 -5.46 12.57 1.19
CA VAL A 289 -4.44 13.24 0.37
C VAL A 289 -3.81 14.42 1.11
N ALA A 290 -4.61 15.31 1.72
CA ALA A 290 -4.07 16.43 2.49
C ALA A 290 -3.24 15.98 3.70
N THR A 291 -3.66 14.89 4.34
CA THR A 291 -2.95 14.29 5.47
C THR A 291 -1.62 13.67 5.02
N ASP A 292 -1.59 12.99 3.88
CA ASP A 292 -0.37 12.43 3.31
C ASP A 292 0.61 13.53 2.86
N VAL A 293 0.11 14.57 2.19
CA VAL A 293 0.92 15.77 1.87
C VAL A 293 1.53 16.37 3.15
N LEU A 294 0.74 16.53 4.21
CA LEU A 294 1.23 17.01 5.50
C LEU A 294 2.32 16.09 6.07
N HIS A 295 2.12 14.77 5.99
CA HIS A 295 3.07 13.77 6.48
C HIS A 295 4.40 13.83 5.70
N LEU A 296 4.34 13.88 4.36
CA LEU A 296 5.52 13.97 3.48
C LEU A 296 6.29 15.28 3.68
N VAL A 297 5.60 16.41 3.73
CA VAL A 297 6.23 17.73 3.95
C VAL A 297 6.87 17.80 5.34
N ALA A 298 6.19 17.31 6.37
CA ALA A 298 6.74 17.27 7.73
C ALA A 298 7.97 16.33 7.80
N GLY A 299 7.89 15.16 7.17
CA GLY A 299 9.01 14.21 7.06
C GLY A 299 10.22 14.81 6.34
N ALA A 300 10.00 15.52 5.24
CA ALA A 300 11.05 16.23 4.51
C ALA A 300 11.73 17.29 5.39
N VAL A 301 10.94 18.17 6.04
CA VAL A 301 11.49 19.20 6.93
C VAL A 301 12.28 18.58 8.09
N TRP A 302 11.82 17.45 8.64
CA TRP A 302 12.53 16.74 9.71
C TRP A 302 13.87 16.17 9.21
N LEU A 303 13.84 15.31 8.20
CA LEU A 303 15.04 14.66 7.65
C LEU A 303 16.06 15.68 7.15
N GLY A 304 15.62 16.60 6.28
CA GLY A 304 16.50 17.62 5.74
C GLY A 304 17.02 18.59 6.79
N GLY A 305 16.27 18.84 7.85
CA GLY A 305 16.71 19.63 8.99
C GLY A 305 17.79 18.95 9.82
N LEU A 306 17.67 17.65 10.09
CA LEU A 306 18.68 16.87 10.78
C LEU A 306 19.98 16.80 9.97
N VAL A 307 19.90 16.45 8.68
CA VAL A 307 21.07 16.42 7.81
C VAL A 307 21.68 17.83 7.67
N GLY A 308 20.84 18.85 7.54
CA GLY A 308 21.25 20.25 7.48
C GLY A 308 22.06 20.66 8.72
N LEU A 309 21.56 20.36 9.91
CA LEU A 309 22.27 20.60 11.17
C LEU A 309 23.60 19.83 11.23
N ALA A 310 23.60 18.54 10.92
CA ALA A 310 24.81 17.71 10.95
C ALA A 310 25.92 18.26 10.02
N LEU A 311 25.55 18.81 8.86
CA LEU A 311 26.48 19.38 7.89
C LEU A 311 26.96 20.78 8.26
N VAL A 312 26.11 21.59 8.87
CA VAL A 312 26.36 23.03 9.10
C VAL A 312 26.97 23.32 10.47
N LEU A 313 26.55 22.60 11.52
CA LEU A 313 26.98 22.88 12.89
C LEU A 313 28.51 22.85 13.07
N PRO A 314 29.27 21.85 12.54
CA PRO A 314 30.73 21.85 12.65
C PRO A 314 31.38 23.11 12.07
N GLY A 315 30.93 23.55 10.90
CA GLY A 315 31.46 24.75 10.23
C GLY A 315 31.10 26.06 10.94
N LEU A 316 29.92 26.13 11.57
CA LEU A 316 29.53 27.29 12.38
C LEU A 316 30.36 27.40 13.67
N SER A 317 30.71 26.26 14.28
CA SER A 317 31.48 26.23 15.54
C SER A 317 32.98 26.47 15.36
N SER A 318 33.56 26.10 14.20
CA SER A 318 35.01 26.21 13.96
C SER A 318 35.49 27.62 13.63
N MET A 319 34.60 28.52 13.19
CA MET A 319 34.93 29.92 12.86
C MET A 319 34.67 30.83 14.08
N GLY A 320 35.70 31.57 14.52
CA GLY A 320 35.71 32.27 15.81
C GLY A 320 34.56 33.25 15.97
N GLY A 321 34.00 33.34 17.19
CA GLY A 321 32.86 34.23 17.50
C GLY A 321 31.49 33.73 17.03
N ARG A 322 31.40 32.56 16.35
CA ARG A 322 30.15 32.03 15.77
C ARG A 322 29.53 30.85 16.54
N GLY A 323 30.01 30.54 17.74
CA GLY A 323 29.39 29.54 18.64
C GLY A 323 27.93 29.89 18.99
N ALA A 324 27.64 31.17 19.23
CA ALA A 324 26.28 31.69 19.42
C ALA A 324 25.38 31.45 18.19
N SER A 325 25.95 31.47 16.99
CA SER A 325 25.23 31.19 15.75
C SER A 325 24.89 29.70 15.57
N ALA A 326 25.75 28.78 16.03
CA ALA A 326 25.44 27.35 16.04
C ALA A 326 24.29 27.05 17.02
N ALA A 327 24.35 27.63 18.23
CA ALA A 327 23.28 27.52 19.22
C ALA A 327 21.95 28.13 18.73
N GLU A 328 22.00 29.27 18.04
CA GLU A 328 20.82 29.92 17.45
C GLU A 328 20.14 29.03 16.39
N VAL A 329 20.91 28.52 15.42
CA VAL A 329 20.37 27.66 14.35
C VAL A 329 19.78 26.38 14.95
N LEU A 330 20.48 25.77 15.91
CA LEU A 330 20.00 24.58 16.60
C LEU A 330 18.71 24.85 17.39
N ALA A 331 18.62 25.96 18.11
CA ALA A 331 17.43 26.32 18.90
C ALA A 331 16.22 26.63 18.01
N ARG A 332 16.42 27.34 16.89
CA ARG A 332 15.37 27.63 15.90
C ARG A 332 14.83 26.33 15.30
N PHE A 333 15.70 25.45 14.82
CA PHE A 333 15.28 24.16 14.28
C PHE A 333 14.60 23.29 15.34
N SER A 334 15.18 23.17 16.54
CA SER A 334 14.60 22.36 17.63
C SER A 334 13.19 22.84 18.01
N THR A 335 12.94 24.16 17.97
CA THR A 335 11.59 24.71 18.20
C THR A 335 10.62 24.32 17.08
N ALA A 336 11.02 24.45 15.81
CA ALA A 336 10.20 24.03 14.67
C ALA A 336 9.96 22.51 14.63
N ALA A 337 10.99 21.73 14.98
CA ALA A 337 10.94 20.26 15.01
C ALA A 337 9.85 19.72 15.96
N ALA A 338 9.53 20.43 17.05
CA ALA A 338 8.41 20.04 17.91
C ALA A 338 7.05 20.14 17.20
N GLY A 339 6.84 21.19 16.39
CA GLY A 339 5.63 21.34 15.58
C GLY A 339 5.59 20.33 14.42
N VAL A 340 6.73 20.08 13.78
CA VAL A 340 6.88 19.05 12.73
C VAL A 340 6.57 17.66 13.28
N LEU A 341 7.07 17.32 14.47
CA LEU A 341 6.78 16.04 15.12
C LEU A 341 5.29 15.91 15.47
N ALA A 342 4.67 16.98 15.99
CA ALA A 342 3.23 16.98 16.27
C ALA A 342 2.41 16.75 14.98
N ALA A 343 2.78 17.40 13.87
CA ALA A 343 2.15 17.19 12.57
C ALA A 343 2.34 15.75 12.06
N LEU A 344 3.54 15.17 12.19
CA LEU A 344 3.82 13.77 11.81
C LEU A 344 3.00 12.77 12.62
N VAL A 345 2.89 12.97 13.93
CA VAL A 345 2.09 12.09 14.80
C VAL A 345 0.61 12.20 14.45
N ALA A 346 0.08 13.42 14.29
CA ALA A 346 -1.31 13.62 13.92
C ALA A 346 -1.63 13.02 12.54
N ALA A 347 -0.83 13.36 11.52
CA ALA A 347 -1.02 12.87 10.17
C ALA A 347 -0.84 11.34 10.08
N GLY A 348 0.21 10.80 10.71
CA GLY A 348 0.47 9.37 10.74
C GLY A 348 -0.62 8.59 11.47
N SER A 349 -1.21 9.13 12.54
CA SER A 349 -2.30 8.49 13.27
C SER A 349 -3.59 8.46 12.44
N VAL A 350 -3.90 9.57 11.74
CA VAL A 350 -5.03 9.63 10.81
C VAL A 350 -4.82 8.60 9.70
N LEU A 351 -3.69 8.62 9.00
CA LEU A 351 -3.41 7.64 7.93
C LEU A 351 -3.47 6.19 8.43
N ALA A 352 -2.84 5.89 9.56
CA ALA A 352 -2.84 4.54 10.14
C ALA A 352 -4.26 4.03 10.44
N TRP A 353 -5.10 4.85 11.07
CA TRP A 353 -6.47 4.46 11.37
C TRP A 353 -7.32 4.29 10.12
N ARG A 354 -7.16 5.20 9.14
CA ARG A 354 -7.91 5.16 7.88
C ARG A 354 -7.58 3.90 7.07
N ILE A 355 -6.32 3.46 7.11
CA ILE A 355 -5.84 2.29 6.38
C ILE A 355 -6.16 0.98 7.12
N LEU A 356 -5.95 0.91 8.44
CA LEU A 356 -6.11 -0.34 9.20
C LEU A 356 -7.55 -0.60 9.65
N GLY A 357 -8.35 0.45 9.86
CA GLY A 357 -9.76 0.38 10.27
C GLY A 357 -10.04 -0.20 11.67
N SER A 358 -9.08 -0.89 12.29
CA SER A 358 -9.29 -1.64 13.53
C SER A 358 -7.99 -1.88 14.31
N TRP A 359 -8.12 -2.21 15.60
CA TRP A 359 -6.99 -2.59 16.47
C TRP A 359 -6.42 -3.97 16.12
N SER A 360 -7.27 -4.93 15.75
CA SER A 360 -6.82 -6.25 15.27
C SER A 360 -6.01 -6.13 13.99
N GLY A 361 -6.44 -5.26 13.05
CA GLY A 361 -5.67 -4.92 11.86
C GLY A 361 -4.23 -4.51 12.18
N LEU A 362 -4.02 -3.75 13.27
CA LEU A 362 -2.68 -3.29 13.67
C LEU A 362 -1.76 -4.40 14.21
N VAL A 363 -2.30 -5.43 14.88
CA VAL A 363 -1.48 -6.44 15.58
C VAL A 363 -1.45 -7.80 14.87
N ASP A 364 -2.53 -8.15 14.17
CA ASP A 364 -2.74 -9.47 13.59
C ASP A 364 -2.24 -9.56 12.14
N THR A 365 -2.13 -8.42 11.44
CA THR A 365 -1.68 -8.37 10.05
C THR A 365 -0.18 -8.13 9.90
N THR A 366 0.41 -8.59 8.80
CA THR A 366 1.81 -8.29 8.44
C THR A 366 2.02 -6.79 8.27
N TYR A 367 1.08 -6.10 7.63
CA TYR A 367 1.11 -4.66 7.44
C TYR A 367 1.14 -3.91 8.78
N GLY A 368 0.21 -4.23 9.68
CA GLY A 368 0.13 -3.64 11.01
C GLY A 368 1.41 -3.85 11.83
N ARG A 369 2.01 -5.04 11.77
CA ARG A 369 3.30 -5.33 12.42
C ARG A 369 4.45 -4.53 11.84
N LEU A 370 4.53 -4.37 10.52
CA LEU A 370 5.52 -3.50 9.87
C LEU A 370 5.33 -2.02 10.26
N LEU A 371 4.08 -1.57 10.40
CA LEU A 371 3.78 -0.24 10.92
C LEU A 371 4.23 -0.07 12.38
N LEU A 372 4.03 -1.08 13.23
CA LEU A 372 4.54 -1.08 14.62
C LEU A 372 6.06 -1.01 14.65
N VAL A 373 6.77 -1.73 13.77
CA VAL A 373 8.23 -1.61 13.60
C VAL A 373 8.60 -0.18 13.21
N LYS A 374 7.92 0.42 12.22
CA LYS A 374 8.13 1.82 11.82
C LYS A 374 7.95 2.78 13.00
N ILE A 375 6.88 2.62 13.79
CA ILE A 375 6.61 3.42 15.00
C ILE A 375 7.74 3.23 16.02
N GLY A 376 8.19 2.01 16.28
CA GLY A 376 9.30 1.71 17.19
C GLY A 376 10.59 2.43 16.79
N ILE A 377 10.95 2.40 15.51
CA ILE A 377 12.14 3.11 14.98
C ILE A 377 11.98 4.63 15.13
N VAL A 378 10.79 5.18 14.87
CA VAL A 378 10.50 6.60 15.08
C VAL A 378 10.63 6.99 16.56
N LEU A 379 10.17 6.15 17.49
CA LEU A 379 10.33 6.40 18.93
C LEU A 379 11.80 6.44 19.35
N VAL A 380 12.67 5.61 18.75
CA VAL A 380 14.12 5.70 18.93
C VAL A 380 14.65 7.06 18.44
N ALA A 381 14.25 7.50 17.25
CA ALA A 381 14.64 8.82 16.74
C ALA A 381 14.18 9.96 17.67
N VAL A 382 12.95 9.89 18.18
CA VAL A 382 12.39 10.86 19.14
C VAL A 382 13.17 10.86 20.46
N ALA A 383 13.58 9.69 20.97
CA ALA A 383 14.38 9.59 22.18
C ALA A 383 15.76 10.26 22.02
N ILE A 384 16.42 10.06 20.88
CA ILE A 384 17.69 10.74 20.58
C ILE A 384 17.46 12.26 20.42
N ALA A 385 16.39 12.68 19.74
CA ALA A 385 16.05 14.09 19.58
C ALA A 385 15.75 14.78 20.92
N ALA A 386 15.05 14.08 21.83
CA ALA A 386 14.78 14.53 23.19
C ALA A 386 16.08 14.67 24.00
N TRP A 387 16.98 13.69 23.92
CA TRP A 387 18.31 13.77 24.51
C TRP A 387 19.08 14.99 23.99
N ASN A 388 19.08 15.20 22.67
CA ASN A 388 19.75 16.34 22.03
C ASN A 388 19.18 17.67 22.54
N ARG A 389 17.85 17.78 22.66
CA ARG A 389 17.15 18.98 23.12
C ARG A 389 17.38 19.30 24.58
N TRP A 390 17.31 18.32 25.48
CA TRP A 390 17.35 18.56 26.92
C TRP A 390 18.73 18.39 27.55
N SER A 391 19.61 17.60 26.94
CA SER A 391 20.94 17.33 27.48
C SER A 391 22.04 18.10 26.75
N LEU A 392 22.09 18.03 25.42
CA LEU A 392 23.21 18.60 24.65
C LEU A 392 23.04 20.08 24.31
N LEU A 393 21.83 20.52 23.93
CA LEU A 393 21.56 21.93 23.61
C LEU A 393 21.87 22.87 24.79
N PRO A 394 21.45 22.60 26.05
CA PRO A 394 21.81 23.47 27.18
C PRO A 394 23.31 23.51 27.45
N ARG A 395 24.06 22.43 27.16
CA ARG A 395 25.53 22.41 27.27
C ARG A 395 26.17 23.30 26.22
N LEU A 396 25.66 23.29 24.99
CA LEU A 396 26.13 24.16 23.91
C LEU A 396 25.84 25.64 24.19
N GLN A 397 24.66 25.95 24.75
CA GLN A 397 24.29 27.31 25.15
C GLN A 397 25.16 27.87 26.29
N ARG A 398 25.68 27.00 27.15
CA ARG A 398 26.57 27.36 28.27
C ARG A 398 28.05 27.42 27.89
N ALA A 399 28.45 26.93 26.71
CA ALA A 399 29.84 26.94 26.28
C ALA A 399 30.27 28.40 25.99
N GLY A 400 31.26 28.88 26.74
CA GLY A 400 31.73 30.27 26.67
C GLY A 400 32.87 30.49 25.67
N GLY A 401 33.60 29.42 25.30
CA GLY A 401 34.78 29.46 24.44
C GLY A 401 34.64 28.70 23.11
N ARG A 402 35.52 29.01 22.14
CA ARG A 402 35.54 28.36 20.80
C ARG A 402 35.82 26.86 20.89
N ASP A 403 36.79 26.47 21.71
CA ASP A 403 37.20 25.07 21.85
C ASP A 403 36.15 24.24 22.61
N GLU A 404 35.53 24.83 23.63
CA GLU A 404 34.40 24.22 24.34
C GLU A 404 33.17 24.07 23.44
N ALA A 405 32.85 25.09 22.65
CA ALA A 405 31.75 25.03 21.68
C ALA A 405 32.01 23.96 20.62
N ALA A 406 33.23 23.87 20.07
CA ALA A 406 33.62 22.82 19.13
C ALA A 406 33.58 21.41 19.75
N ALA A 407 33.99 21.27 21.01
CA ALA A 407 33.97 20.00 21.75
C ALA A 407 32.53 19.50 21.99
N VAL A 408 31.57 20.40 22.24
CA VAL A 408 30.15 20.04 22.41
C VAL A 408 29.42 19.88 21.07
N THR A 409 29.81 20.64 20.05
CA THR A 409 29.15 20.59 18.72
C THR A 409 29.37 19.28 17.99
N ARG A 410 30.55 18.66 18.13
CA ARG A 410 30.85 17.37 17.48
C ARG A 410 29.92 16.24 17.94
N PRO A 411 29.73 15.98 19.26
CA PRO A 411 28.72 15.04 19.76
C PRO A 411 27.31 15.34 19.26
N VAL A 412 26.89 16.61 19.26
CA VAL A 412 25.57 17.02 18.74
C VAL A 412 25.43 16.63 17.27
N ALA A 413 26.38 17.05 16.43
CA ALA A 413 26.34 16.75 15.00
C ALA A 413 26.35 15.24 14.71
N ARG A 414 27.09 14.44 15.50
CA ARG A 414 27.07 12.97 15.40
C ARG A 414 25.73 12.38 15.80
N ALA A 415 25.16 12.80 16.94
CA ALA A 415 23.85 12.33 17.38
C ALA A 415 22.76 12.68 16.35
N THR A 416 22.77 13.90 15.82
CA THR A 416 21.87 14.34 14.75
C THR A 416 22.07 13.54 13.45
N ALA A 417 23.31 13.20 13.09
CA ALA A 417 23.58 12.33 11.94
C ALA A 417 23.05 10.90 12.15
N VAL A 418 23.18 10.36 13.37
CA VAL A 418 22.59 9.06 13.73
C VAL A 418 21.06 9.11 13.63
N GLU A 419 20.41 10.16 14.13
CA GLU A 419 18.96 10.37 13.94
C GLU A 419 18.56 10.37 12.47
N ALA A 420 19.32 11.06 11.61
CA ALA A 420 19.04 11.07 10.17
C ALA A 420 19.16 9.67 9.53
N VAL A 421 20.14 8.86 9.94
CA VAL A 421 20.26 7.47 9.49
C VAL A 421 19.08 6.63 9.95
N VAL A 422 18.61 6.82 11.19
CA VAL A 422 17.40 6.17 11.72
C VAL A 422 16.17 6.55 10.87
N LEU A 423 16.02 7.80 10.45
CA LEU A 423 14.92 8.20 9.55
C LEU A 423 15.04 7.61 8.14
N VAL A 424 16.25 7.42 7.61
CA VAL A 424 16.45 6.70 6.34
C VAL A 424 16.02 5.23 6.48
N ALA A 425 16.25 4.61 7.64
CA ALA A 425 15.73 3.27 7.93
C ALA A 425 14.19 3.25 8.04
N VAL A 426 13.56 4.28 8.63
CA VAL A 426 12.10 4.46 8.61
C VAL A 426 11.56 4.51 7.17
N LEU A 427 12.26 5.19 6.26
CA LEU A 427 11.89 5.23 4.83
C LEU A 427 12.06 3.87 4.15
N ALA A 428 13.04 3.06 4.53
CA ALA A 428 13.18 1.69 4.01
C ALA A 428 11.99 0.80 4.40
N VAL A 429 11.60 0.84 5.68
CA VAL A 429 10.38 0.15 6.15
C VAL A 429 9.14 0.70 5.45
N THR A 430 9.08 2.01 5.21
CA THR A 430 7.97 2.64 4.49
C THR A 430 7.90 2.17 3.04
N GLY A 431 9.02 2.01 2.33
CA GLY A 431 9.04 1.47 0.97
C GLY A 431 8.43 0.07 0.91
N VAL A 432 8.79 -0.81 1.84
CA VAL A 432 8.19 -2.16 1.94
C VAL A 432 6.70 -2.10 2.29
N LEU A 433 6.30 -1.18 3.18
CA LEU A 433 4.89 -0.99 3.54
C LEU A 433 4.03 -0.50 2.37
N VAL A 434 4.58 0.35 1.49
CA VAL A 434 3.86 0.89 0.33
C VAL A 434 3.65 -0.17 -0.76
N ASP A 435 4.54 -1.16 -0.84
CA ASP A 435 4.45 -2.24 -1.81
C ASP A 435 3.66 -3.46 -1.27
N ARG A 436 3.05 -3.36 -0.08
CA ARG A 436 2.31 -4.43 0.60
C ARG A 436 0.85 -4.04 0.78
N SER A 437 -0.06 -4.98 0.56
CA SER A 437 -1.47 -4.80 0.93
C SER A 437 -1.64 -4.64 2.46
N PRO A 438 -2.43 -3.66 2.92
CA PRO A 438 -2.88 -3.53 4.30
C PRO A 438 -3.81 -4.65 4.79
N GLU A 439 -4.55 -5.25 3.86
CA GLU A 439 -5.31 -6.46 4.16
C GLU A 439 -4.33 -7.62 4.20
N GLY A 440 -4.41 -8.45 5.24
CA GLY A 440 -3.53 -9.60 5.34
C GLY A 440 -3.63 -10.42 4.07
N GLU A 441 -2.48 -10.84 3.53
CA GLU A 441 -2.43 -12.00 2.62
C GLU A 441 -3.45 -13.02 3.14
N PRO A 442 -4.34 -13.58 2.29
CA PRO A 442 -5.24 -14.65 2.72
C PRO A 442 -4.35 -15.75 3.29
N LYS A 443 -4.21 -15.71 4.61
CA LYS A 443 -3.33 -16.60 5.32
C LYS A 443 -4.07 -17.92 5.20
N PRO A 444 -3.51 -18.96 4.57
CA PRO A 444 -4.07 -20.28 4.75
C PRO A 444 -4.04 -20.49 6.26
N ALA A 445 -5.23 -20.48 6.87
CA ALA A 445 -5.37 -20.98 8.21
C ALA A 445 -5.03 -22.45 8.06
N SER A 446 -3.76 -22.80 8.28
CA SER A 446 -3.36 -24.16 8.58
C SER A 446 -4.00 -24.48 9.94
N ALA A 447 -5.29 -24.77 9.90
CA ALA A 447 -6.06 -25.33 10.98
C ALA A 447 -5.85 -26.83 10.85
N ALA A 448 -5.32 -27.44 11.89
CA ALA A 448 -5.18 -28.88 11.96
C ALA A 448 -6.56 -29.52 11.75
N ALA A 449 -6.77 -30.11 10.58
CA ALA A 449 -7.97 -30.90 10.31
C ALA A 449 -8.03 -32.01 11.37
N THR A 450 -9.03 -31.96 12.24
CA THR A 450 -9.36 -33.11 13.08
C THR A 450 -9.98 -34.14 12.18
N ALA A 451 -9.25 -35.24 11.95
CA ALA A 451 -9.78 -36.39 11.22
C ALA A 451 -10.97 -36.97 12.00
N ASP A 452 -12.18 -36.72 11.52
CA ASP A 452 -13.38 -37.39 12.02
C ASP A 452 -13.36 -38.86 11.57
N SER A 453 -14.08 -39.72 12.29
CA SER A 453 -14.07 -41.17 12.06
C SER A 453 -14.60 -41.64 10.69
N ASP A 454 -15.16 -40.72 9.89
CA ASP A 454 -15.60 -40.96 8.52
C ASP A 454 -14.58 -40.35 7.53
N PRO A 455 -13.95 -41.13 6.62
CA PRO A 455 -13.01 -40.61 5.64
C PRO A 455 -13.59 -39.49 4.77
N GLY A 456 -14.92 -39.47 4.58
CA GLY A 456 -15.70 -38.47 3.84
C GLY A 456 -15.83 -37.10 4.49
N THR A 457 -15.50 -36.94 5.77
CA THR A 457 -15.85 -35.75 6.55
C THR A 457 -14.60 -35.04 7.08
N ARG A 458 -14.60 -33.71 7.00
CA ARG A 458 -13.55 -32.83 7.54
C ARG A 458 -14.18 -31.63 8.21
N SER A 459 -13.57 -31.14 9.28
CA SER A 459 -14.02 -29.93 9.96
C SER A 459 -12.92 -28.87 10.10
N THR A 460 -13.34 -27.62 10.16
CA THR A 460 -12.51 -26.44 10.43
C THR A 460 -13.32 -25.40 11.20
N THR A 461 -12.67 -24.36 11.72
CA THR A 461 -13.32 -23.29 12.47
C THR A 461 -13.11 -21.94 11.78
N LEU A 462 -14.21 -21.24 11.48
CA LEU A 462 -14.23 -19.92 10.85
C LEU A 462 -14.74 -18.88 11.87
N GLY A 463 -13.82 -18.29 12.62
CA GLY A 463 -14.17 -17.44 13.77
C GLY A 463 -14.66 -18.30 14.94
N GLU A 464 -15.88 -18.04 15.42
CA GLU A 464 -16.55 -18.84 16.46
C GLU A 464 -17.48 -19.94 15.89
N ILE A 465 -17.53 -20.08 14.55
CA ILE A 465 -18.39 -21.05 13.86
C ILE A 465 -17.56 -22.25 13.45
N GLU A 466 -17.97 -23.43 13.88
CA GLU A 466 -17.45 -24.72 13.40
C GLU A 466 -18.12 -25.06 12.06
N VAL A 467 -17.29 -25.43 11.09
CA VAL A 467 -17.68 -25.82 9.75
C VAL A 467 -17.29 -27.28 9.53
N GLU A 468 -18.28 -28.15 9.40
CA GLU A 468 -18.12 -29.57 9.04
C GLU A 468 -18.53 -29.72 7.57
N ALA A 469 -17.64 -30.23 6.73
CA ALA A 469 -17.92 -30.51 5.32
C ALA A 469 -17.70 -31.99 5.01
N SER A 470 -18.57 -32.57 4.19
CA SER A 470 -18.45 -33.94 3.73
C SER A 470 -18.67 -34.08 2.22
N LEU A 471 -17.89 -34.95 1.58
CA LEU A 471 -18.07 -35.37 0.18
C LEU A 471 -18.44 -36.85 0.15
N THR A 472 -19.62 -37.18 -0.39
CA THR A 472 -20.08 -38.57 -0.47
C THR A 472 -20.71 -38.88 -1.83
N PRO A 473 -20.23 -39.89 -2.58
CA PRO A 473 -19.05 -40.73 -2.32
C PRO A 473 -17.70 -40.04 -2.63
N LEU A 474 -16.62 -40.40 -1.92
CA LEU A 474 -15.23 -39.99 -2.20
C LEU A 474 -14.58 -40.75 -3.37
N THR A 475 -15.29 -40.81 -4.50
CA THR A 475 -14.82 -41.46 -5.73
C THR A 475 -14.98 -40.51 -6.90
N ARG A 476 -14.21 -40.71 -7.97
CA ARG A 476 -14.44 -40.00 -9.24
C ARG A 476 -15.90 -40.10 -9.70
N GLY A 477 -16.44 -38.98 -10.20
CA GLY A 477 -17.80 -38.86 -10.67
C GLY A 477 -18.69 -38.00 -9.76
N PRO A 478 -20.03 -38.14 -9.85
CA PRO A 478 -20.97 -37.38 -9.05
C PRO A 478 -20.78 -37.66 -7.54
N THR A 479 -20.71 -36.58 -6.76
CA THR A 479 -20.66 -36.59 -5.30
C THR A 479 -21.57 -35.49 -4.76
N THR A 480 -22.15 -35.76 -3.59
CA THR A 480 -22.87 -34.74 -2.83
C THR A 480 -21.90 -34.10 -1.83
N LEU A 481 -21.77 -32.77 -1.91
CA LEU A 481 -21.15 -31.93 -0.89
C LEU A 481 -22.20 -31.56 0.15
N THR A 482 -21.95 -31.84 1.43
CA THR A 482 -22.75 -31.33 2.54
C THR A 482 -21.89 -30.44 3.42
N LEU A 483 -22.42 -29.29 3.84
CA LEU A 483 -21.75 -28.34 4.73
C LEU A 483 -22.65 -27.99 5.92
N ARG A 484 -22.13 -28.16 7.13
CA ARG A 484 -22.80 -27.89 8.40
C ARG A 484 -22.07 -26.80 9.17
N LEU A 485 -22.82 -25.81 9.62
CA LEU A 485 -22.35 -24.68 10.42
C LEU A 485 -22.91 -24.78 11.84
N ARG A 486 -22.04 -24.77 12.85
CA ARG A 486 -22.44 -24.82 14.26
C ARG A 486 -21.76 -23.72 15.07
N ASP A 487 -22.48 -23.17 16.06
CA ASP A 487 -21.90 -22.24 17.02
C ASP A 487 -21.08 -22.98 18.11
N ALA A 488 -20.47 -22.22 19.01
CA ALA A 488 -19.69 -22.76 20.14
C ALA A 488 -20.52 -23.63 21.12
N ALA A 489 -21.86 -23.53 21.09
CA ALA A 489 -22.76 -24.39 21.87
C ALA A 489 -23.20 -25.65 21.10
N GLY A 490 -22.75 -25.81 19.85
CA GLY A 490 -23.09 -26.92 18.96
C GLY A 490 -24.45 -26.78 18.28
N ALA A 491 -25.12 -25.62 18.38
CA ALA A 491 -26.38 -25.36 17.72
C ALA A 491 -26.17 -24.91 16.26
N PRO A 492 -27.10 -25.23 15.32
CA PRO A 492 -27.00 -24.76 13.94
C PRO A 492 -26.99 -23.23 13.87
N THR A 493 -26.08 -22.67 13.09
CA THR A 493 -25.90 -21.22 12.96
C THR A 493 -25.68 -20.81 11.49
N GLU A 494 -25.78 -19.52 11.19
CA GLU A 494 -25.55 -18.97 9.86
C GLU A 494 -24.61 -17.76 9.92
N GLY A 495 -23.94 -17.49 8.80
CA GLY A 495 -23.25 -16.23 8.60
C GLY A 495 -24.20 -15.08 8.23
N VAL A 496 -23.65 -13.89 8.06
CA VAL A 496 -24.34 -12.72 7.48
C VAL A 496 -24.69 -12.96 6.01
N ALA A 497 -23.95 -13.84 5.33
CA ALA A 497 -24.23 -14.32 3.98
C ALA A 497 -24.01 -15.84 3.92
N PRO A 498 -24.61 -16.54 2.93
CA PRO A 498 -24.35 -17.95 2.70
C PRO A 498 -22.85 -18.23 2.52
N PRO A 499 -22.36 -19.41 2.98
CA PRO A 499 -20.98 -19.80 2.75
C PRO A 499 -20.68 -19.95 1.26
N VAL A 500 -19.46 -19.63 0.87
CA VAL A 500 -18.93 -19.88 -0.47
C VAL A 500 -17.90 -20.98 -0.37
N VAL A 501 -18.08 -22.04 -1.15
CA VAL A 501 -17.14 -23.17 -1.23
C VAL A 501 -16.43 -23.14 -2.56
N ARG A 502 -15.11 -23.35 -2.55
CA ARG A 502 -14.31 -23.61 -3.75
C ARG A 502 -13.69 -24.99 -3.67
N LEU A 503 -13.70 -25.73 -4.79
CA LEU A 503 -13.03 -27.01 -4.90
C LEU A 503 -11.93 -26.95 -5.96
N ALA A 504 -10.75 -27.47 -5.62
CA ALA A 504 -9.63 -27.59 -6.54
C ALA A 504 -8.79 -28.83 -6.21
N SER A 505 -8.03 -29.30 -7.18
CA SER A 505 -6.98 -30.32 -7.06
C SER A 505 -5.74 -29.82 -7.79
N ASP A 506 -4.63 -30.55 -7.71
CA ASP A 506 -3.41 -30.22 -8.45
C ASP A 506 -3.59 -30.29 -9.99
N ARG A 507 -4.71 -30.85 -10.47
CA ARG A 507 -4.99 -31.04 -11.90
C ARG A 507 -6.21 -30.27 -12.41
N VAL A 508 -7.18 -30.00 -11.54
CA VAL A 508 -8.48 -29.45 -11.91
C VAL A 508 -8.96 -28.48 -10.85
N VAL A 509 -9.35 -27.27 -11.27
CA VAL A 509 -10.00 -26.27 -10.43
C VAL A 509 -11.48 -26.23 -10.80
N LEU A 510 -12.37 -26.60 -9.89
CA LEU A 510 -13.83 -26.46 -10.09
C LEU A 510 -14.30 -25.04 -9.75
N GLY A 511 -13.53 -24.29 -8.96
CA GLY A 511 -13.91 -22.95 -8.53
C GLY A 511 -15.08 -22.99 -7.56
N ASN A 512 -15.94 -21.97 -7.59
CA ASN A 512 -17.09 -21.86 -6.67
C ASN A 512 -18.11 -22.97 -6.91
N VAL A 513 -18.55 -23.61 -5.82
CA VAL A 513 -19.60 -24.62 -5.80
C VAL A 513 -20.90 -23.98 -5.31
N PRO A 514 -21.98 -23.94 -6.11
CA PRO A 514 -23.24 -23.34 -5.72
C PRO A 514 -23.94 -24.19 -4.66
N LEU A 515 -23.94 -23.69 -3.42
CA LEU A 515 -24.59 -24.35 -2.29
C LEU A 515 -26.10 -24.04 -2.26
N GLN A 516 -26.91 -25.08 -2.05
CA GLN A 516 -28.33 -24.99 -1.76
C GLN A 516 -28.57 -25.09 -0.24
N PRO A 517 -29.23 -24.09 0.39
CA PRO A 517 -29.62 -24.19 1.79
C PRO A 517 -30.72 -25.26 1.95
N VAL A 518 -30.51 -26.17 2.90
CA VAL A 518 -31.49 -27.22 3.27
C VAL A 518 -32.25 -26.84 4.53
N SER A 519 -31.51 -26.36 5.54
CA SER A 519 -32.05 -25.81 6.79
C SER A 519 -31.04 -24.84 7.40
N ALA A 520 -31.40 -24.19 8.52
CA ALA A 520 -30.47 -23.31 9.24
C ALA A 520 -29.14 -24.02 9.50
N GLY A 521 -28.06 -23.42 9.00
CA GLY A 521 -26.69 -23.96 9.12
C GLY A 521 -26.42 -25.26 8.36
N LEU A 522 -27.27 -25.67 7.41
CA LEU A 522 -27.05 -26.86 6.59
C LEU A 522 -27.20 -26.53 5.10
N TYR A 523 -26.16 -26.80 4.33
CA TYR A 523 -26.09 -26.57 2.90
C TYR A 523 -25.68 -27.84 2.16
N THR A 524 -26.14 -27.99 0.92
CA THR A 524 -25.79 -29.12 0.05
C THR A 524 -25.48 -28.67 -1.37
N ALA A 525 -24.64 -29.39 -2.09
CA ALA A 525 -24.45 -29.21 -3.52
C ALA A 525 -24.15 -30.55 -4.21
N GLU A 526 -24.60 -30.68 -5.45
CA GLU A 526 -24.17 -31.78 -6.33
C GLU A 526 -22.94 -31.32 -7.09
N VAL A 527 -21.87 -32.10 -7.02
CA VAL A 527 -20.57 -31.79 -7.64
C VAL A 527 -20.09 -33.02 -8.41
N VAL A 528 -19.39 -32.82 -9.52
CA VAL A 528 -18.71 -33.92 -10.23
C VAL A 528 -17.21 -33.76 -10.04
N LEU A 529 -16.55 -34.78 -9.49
CA LEU A 529 -15.11 -34.82 -9.30
C LEU A 529 -14.46 -35.55 -10.49
N PRO A 530 -13.83 -34.84 -11.45
CA PRO A 530 -13.35 -35.44 -12.69
C PRO A 530 -12.02 -36.21 -12.54
N SER A 531 -11.32 -36.06 -11.42
CA SER A 531 -10.03 -36.70 -11.20
C SER A 531 -9.86 -37.24 -9.78
N ALA A 532 -9.10 -38.32 -9.67
CA ALA A 532 -8.65 -38.87 -8.39
C ALA A 532 -7.42 -38.10 -7.90
N GLY A 533 -7.19 -38.10 -6.59
CA GLY A 533 -6.13 -37.35 -5.93
C GLY A 533 -6.66 -36.48 -4.80
N THR A 534 -5.78 -35.63 -4.28
CA THR A 534 -6.13 -34.71 -3.18
C THR A 534 -6.88 -33.51 -3.72
N TRP A 535 -8.07 -33.31 -3.18
CA TRP A 535 -8.95 -32.17 -3.43
C TRP A 535 -8.94 -31.25 -2.23
N ARG A 536 -8.61 -29.99 -2.48
CA ARG A 536 -8.66 -28.89 -1.51
C ARG A 536 -9.98 -28.17 -1.65
N MET A 537 -10.70 -28.10 -0.54
CA MET A 537 -11.95 -27.37 -0.41
C MET A 537 -11.70 -26.13 0.44
N GLN A 538 -11.78 -24.96 -0.19
CA GLN A 538 -11.79 -23.69 0.54
C GLN A 538 -13.22 -23.32 0.88
N VAL A 539 -13.48 -22.98 2.14
CA VAL A 539 -14.76 -22.49 2.62
C VAL A 539 -14.57 -21.08 3.15
N SER A 540 -15.27 -20.10 2.60
CA SER A 540 -15.35 -18.76 3.16
C SER A 540 -16.74 -18.49 3.72
N LEU A 541 -16.80 -17.93 4.93
CA LEU A 541 -18.05 -17.59 5.59
C LEU A 541 -18.00 -16.16 6.09
N ARG A 542 -18.94 -15.33 5.63
CA ARG A 542 -19.07 -13.95 6.12
C ARG A 542 -19.73 -13.97 7.49
N VAL A 543 -18.94 -13.83 8.56
CA VAL A 543 -19.44 -13.87 9.94
C VAL A 543 -19.85 -12.50 10.47
N SER A 544 -19.40 -11.41 9.83
CA SER A 544 -19.87 -10.04 10.10
C SER A 544 -19.74 -9.16 8.86
N GLU A 545 -20.16 -7.90 8.94
CA GLU A 545 -19.94 -6.89 7.88
C GLU A 545 -18.44 -6.78 7.51
N PHE A 546 -17.54 -6.97 8.47
CA PHE A 546 -16.10 -6.72 8.36
C PHE A 546 -15.23 -7.99 8.33
N ALA A 547 -15.82 -9.18 8.48
CA ALA A 547 -15.05 -10.43 8.62
C ALA A 547 -15.60 -11.53 7.71
N ASN A 548 -14.73 -12.05 6.85
CA ASN A 548 -14.97 -13.19 5.97
C ASN A 548 -13.85 -14.23 6.09
N PRO A 549 -13.70 -14.91 7.24
CA PRO A 549 -12.69 -15.96 7.42
C PRO A 549 -12.81 -17.07 6.37
N VAL A 550 -11.65 -17.60 5.96
CA VAL A 550 -11.52 -18.70 5.02
C VAL A 550 -10.80 -19.86 5.69
N GLY A 551 -11.30 -21.07 5.48
CA GLY A 551 -10.71 -22.32 5.95
C GLY A 551 -10.54 -23.30 4.81
N GLU A 552 -9.61 -24.22 4.94
CA GLU A 552 -9.29 -25.20 3.90
C GLU A 552 -9.38 -26.61 4.46
N LEU A 553 -9.99 -27.51 3.68
CA LEU A 553 -10.22 -28.90 4.03
C LEU A 553 -9.70 -29.78 2.89
N GLU A 554 -8.94 -30.83 3.21
CA GLU A 554 -8.40 -31.75 2.20
C GLU A 554 -9.13 -33.09 2.20
N PHE A 555 -9.51 -33.53 1.00
CA PHE A 555 -10.21 -34.79 0.72
C PHE A 555 -9.41 -35.63 -0.27
N ASP A 556 -9.16 -36.90 0.05
CA ASP A 556 -8.50 -37.82 -0.87
C ASP A 556 -9.56 -38.60 -1.66
N VAL A 557 -9.62 -38.36 -2.97
CA VAL A 557 -10.62 -38.92 -3.88
C VAL A 557 -10.02 -40.08 -4.67
N SER A 558 -10.72 -41.22 -4.67
CA SER A 558 -10.26 -42.48 -5.28
C SER A 558 -10.70 -42.72 -6.73
#